data_AF-A0A097IDF8-F1
#
_entry.id   AF-A0A097IDF8-F1
#
_cell.length_a   1.000
_cell.length_b   1.000
_cell.length_c   1.000
_cell.angle_alpha   90.00
_cell.angle_beta   90.00
_cell.angle_gamma   90.00
#
_symmetry.space_group_name_H-M   'P 1'
#
loop_
_entity.id
_entity.type
_entity.pdbx_description
1 polymer ?
#
loop_
_entity_poly.entity_id
_entity_poly.type
_entity_poly.pdbx_seq_one_letter_code
_entity_poly.pdbx_strand_id
1 'polypeptide(L)'
;MTASARDLWGLEEGAETTAVCWYKRWDGGNPWDGRRPHEETEQVLDRHRQARILCRRCPLLDACERALADMEAQRLHVDGVMAGRYSDVRSQAATDAAMRQTSCRGCCVPLIPRGGQYVTAKPRPGASPHVGEGLCEDCWPWLALSARKRPPAPPHDHQLNNPLGKAVS
;
A
#
# COMPACT_ATOMS: atom_id res chain seq x y z
N MET A 1 2.75 -14.92 38.98
CA MET A 1 3.14 -13.54 38.61
C MET A 1 3.31 -13.53 37.10
N THR A 2 2.27 -13.17 36.37
CA THR A 2 2.28 -13.13 34.90
C THR A 2 2.81 -11.77 34.47
N ALA A 3 3.97 -11.75 33.81
CA ALA A 3 4.45 -10.54 33.12
C ALA A 3 3.36 -10.08 32.15
N SER A 4 3.03 -8.80 32.20
CA SER A 4 2.01 -8.23 31.33
C SER A 4 2.58 -8.10 29.93
N ALA A 5 1.73 -8.19 28.90
CA ALA A 5 2.13 -7.89 27.52
C ALA A 5 2.77 -6.50 27.39
N ARG A 6 2.55 -5.60 28.37
CA ARG A 6 3.19 -4.28 28.48
C ARG A 6 4.72 -4.33 28.69
N ASP A 7 5.22 -5.35 29.40
CA ASP A 7 6.64 -5.42 29.79
C ASP A 7 7.53 -5.89 28.63
N LEU A 8 6.96 -6.55 27.61
CA LEU A 8 7.69 -7.07 26.46
C LEU A 8 7.99 -6.01 25.38
N TRP A 9 7.40 -4.81 25.46
CA TRP A 9 7.49 -3.80 24.39
C TRP A 9 8.07 -2.45 24.77
N GLY A 10 8.44 -2.20 26.04
CA GLY A 10 9.19 -1.00 26.43
C GLY A 10 8.60 0.32 25.93
N LEU A 11 7.29 0.52 26.08
CA LEU A 11 6.60 1.74 25.65
C LEU A 11 6.28 2.61 26.86
N GLU A 12 6.99 3.73 27.00
CA GLU A 12 6.69 4.78 27.99
C GLU A 12 5.40 5.55 27.61
N GLU A 13 4.58 5.85 28.62
CA GLU A 13 3.39 6.70 28.47
C GLU A 13 3.83 8.13 28.09
N GLY A 14 3.45 8.55 26.88
CA GLY A 14 3.83 9.85 26.32
C GLY A 14 4.58 9.79 24.99
N ALA A 15 4.99 8.60 24.55
CA ALA A 15 5.48 8.43 23.18
C ALA A 15 4.33 8.65 22.20
N GLU A 16 4.32 9.81 21.53
CA GLU A 16 3.67 10.01 20.25
C GLU A 16 3.94 8.75 19.43
N THR A 17 2.92 7.90 19.24
CA THR A 17 3.05 6.65 18.49
C THR A 17 3.44 7.06 17.09
N THR A 18 4.74 7.12 16.85
CA THR A 18 5.30 7.64 15.62
C THR A 18 4.99 6.56 14.61
N ALA A 19 3.81 6.67 13.99
CA ALA A 19 3.32 5.69 13.05
C ALA A 19 4.32 5.65 11.89
N VAL A 20 5.16 4.61 11.88
CA VAL A 20 6.14 4.41 10.82
C VAL A 20 5.35 3.96 9.59
N CYS A 21 5.35 4.75 8.53
CA CYS A 21 4.54 4.50 7.35
C CYS A 21 5.15 5.09 6.07
N TRP A 22 4.64 4.65 4.91
CA TRP A 22 5.05 5.12 3.58
C TRP A 22 5.04 6.65 3.43
N TYR A 23 4.15 7.34 4.13
CA TYR A 23 4.05 8.78 4.02
C TYR A 23 5.16 9.55 4.75
N LYS A 24 5.94 8.91 5.62
CA LYS A 24 7.00 9.58 6.38
C LYS A 24 8.36 9.27 5.76
N ARG A 25 9.11 10.31 5.37
CA ARG A 25 10.54 10.16 5.00
C ARG A 25 11.40 10.03 6.25
N TRP A 26 12.40 9.16 6.17
CA TRP A 26 13.35 8.88 7.25
C TRP A 26 14.77 8.90 6.69
N ASP A 27 15.70 9.49 7.45
CA ASP A 27 17.12 9.45 7.13
C ASP A 27 17.62 8.00 7.33
N GLY A 28 18.20 7.40 6.27
CA GLY A 28 18.61 5.98 6.24
C GLY A 28 17.67 5.05 5.46
N GLY A 29 16.55 5.59 4.96
CA GLY A 29 15.58 4.90 4.12
C GLY A 29 14.60 4.05 4.93
N ASN A 30 13.32 4.06 4.53
CA ASN A 30 12.28 3.35 5.25
C ASN A 30 12.03 1.96 4.60
N PRO A 31 11.37 1.01 5.30
CA PRO A 31 11.08 -0.30 4.73
C PRO A 31 9.97 -0.31 3.67
N TRP A 32 9.20 0.77 3.53
CA TRP A 32 8.13 0.94 2.55
C TRP A 32 8.62 1.47 1.19
N ASP A 33 9.78 2.10 1.12
CA ASP A 33 10.34 2.69 -0.10
C ASP A 33 10.62 1.62 -1.15
N GLY A 34 10.61 1.98 -2.43
CA GLY A 34 11.05 1.07 -3.48
C GLY A 34 12.53 0.69 -3.41
N ARG A 35 13.03 0.14 -4.50
CA ARG A 35 14.41 -0.35 -4.58
C ARG A 35 15.41 0.79 -4.41
N ARG A 36 16.41 0.58 -3.54
CA ARG A 36 17.55 1.49 -3.39
C ARG A 36 18.62 1.22 -4.45
N PRO A 37 19.51 2.18 -4.76
CA PRO A 37 20.64 1.93 -5.65
C PRO A 37 21.45 0.72 -5.20
N HIS A 38 21.71 -0.21 -6.12
CA HIS A 38 22.45 -1.46 -5.89
C HIS A 38 21.80 -2.45 -4.90
N GLU A 39 20.54 -2.23 -4.51
CA GLU A 39 19.80 -3.19 -3.68
C GLU A 39 19.34 -4.37 -4.54
N GLU A 40 19.65 -5.59 -4.08
CA GLU A 40 19.27 -6.82 -4.77
C GLU A 40 17.78 -7.12 -4.60
N THR A 41 17.18 -7.82 -5.56
CA THR A 41 15.72 -8.08 -5.55
C THR A 41 15.26 -8.78 -4.27
N GLU A 42 16.04 -9.74 -3.77
CA GLU A 42 15.72 -10.46 -2.54
C GLU A 42 15.73 -9.53 -1.31
N GLN A 43 16.67 -8.59 -1.24
CA GLN A 43 16.77 -7.62 -0.14
C GLN A 43 15.53 -6.71 -0.11
N VAL A 44 15.11 -6.20 -1.28
CA VAL A 44 13.90 -5.38 -1.38
C VAL A 44 12.66 -6.19 -0.97
N LEU A 45 12.56 -7.45 -1.43
CA LEU A 45 11.40 -8.30 -1.13
C LEU A 45 11.29 -8.64 0.36
N ASP A 46 12.41 -8.89 1.04
CA ASP A 46 12.45 -9.14 2.48
C ASP A 46 12.05 -7.89 3.27
N ARG A 47 12.61 -6.74 2.91
CA ARG A 47 12.24 -5.44 3.49
C ARG A 47 10.76 -5.11 3.29
N HIS A 48 10.24 -5.34 2.09
CA HIS A 48 8.82 -5.17 1.77
C HIS A 48 7.93 -6.19 2.48
N ARG A 49 8.43 -7.39 2.81
CA ARG A 49 7.68 -8.35 3.63
C ARG A 49 7.43 -7.75 5.02
N GLN A 50 8.46 -7.15 5.63
CA GLN A 50 8.33 -6.46 6.90
C GLN A 50 7.37 -5.27 6.82
N ALA A 51 7.51 -4.40 5.81
CA ALA A 51 6.61 -3.26 5.61
C ALA A 51 5.13 -3.67 5.48
N ARG A 52 4.86 -4.77 4.75
CA ARG A 52 3.50 -5.30 4.60
C ARG A 52 2.90 -5.79 5.92
N ILE A 53 3.71 -6.45 6.76
CA ILE A 53 3.28 -6.87 8.11
C ILE A 53 2.98 -5.65 8.99
N LEU A 54 3.85 -4.65 8.98
CA LEU A 54 3.68 -3.43 9.76
C LEU A 54 2.43 -2.64 9.34
N CYS A 55 2.19 -2.48 8.03
CA CYS A 55 0.97 -1.84 7.54
C CYS A 55 -0.30 -2.53 8.04
N ARG A 56 -0.34 -3.86 8.07
CA ARG A 56 -1.52 -4.61 8.53
C ARG A 56 -1.86 -4.41 10.01
N ARG A 57 -0.89 -3.96 10.81
CA ARG A 57 -1.06 -3.63 12.22
C ARG A 57 -1.36 -2.15 12.46
N CYS A 58 -1.30 -1.32 11.41
CA CYS A 58 -1.50 0.11 11.51
C CYS A 58 -2.98 0.45 11.72
N PRO A 59 -3.34 1.28 12.72
CA PRO A 59 -4.73 1.71 12.92
C PRO A 59 -5.27 2.58 11.77
N LEU A 60 -4.39 3.12 10.92
CA LEU A 60 -4.75 3.93 9.75
C LEU A 60 -4.76 3.12 8.44
N LEU A 61 -4.75 1.78 8.51
CA LEU A 61 -4.71 0.93 7.31
C LEU A 61 -5.81 1.28 6.30
N ASP A 62 -7.06 1.42 6.76
CA ASP A 62 -8.20 1.72 5.89
C ASP A 62 -8.02 3.07 5.18
N ALA A 63 -7.49 4.07 5.89
CA ALA A 63 -7.20 5.39 5.33
C ALA A 63 -6.09 5.31 4.27
N CYS A 64 -5.04 4.53 4.52
CA CYS A 64 -3.96 4.27 3.55
C CYS A 64 -4.47 3.50 2.32
N GLU A 65 -5.34 2.50 2.49
CA GLU A 65 -5.94 1.77 1.36
C GLU A 65 -6.78 2.68 0.49
N ARG A 66 -7.60 3.55 1.10
CA ARG A 66 -8.36 4.57 0.38
C ARG A 66 -7.44 5.47 -0.43
N ALA A 67 -6.38 6.00 0.20
CA ALA A 67 -5.47 6.92 -0.48
C ALA A 67 -4.69 6.23 -1.61
N LEU A 68 -4.24 4.98 -1.41
CA LEU A 68 -3.62 4.20 -2.47
C LEU A 68 -4.59 3.96 -3.63
N ALA A 69 -5.84 3.57 -3.33
CA ALA A 69 -6.86 3.41 -4.36
C ALA A 69 -7.09 4.71 -5.15
N ASP A 70 -7.17 5.86 -4.46
CA ASP A 70 -7.33 7.18 -5.10
C ASP A 70 -6.13 7.54 -6.00
N MET A 71 -4.90 7.18 -5.60
CA MET A 71 -3.69 7.34 -6.43
C MET A 71 -3.72 6.43 -7.66
N GLU A 72 -4.10 5.16 -7.50
CA GLU A 72 -4.24 4.19 -8.59
C GLU A 72 -5.26 4.65 -9.64
N ALA A 73 -6.42 5.17 -9.18
CA ALA A 73 -7.44 5.75 -10.06
C ALA A 73 -6.89 6.94 -10.88
N GLN A 74 -6.01 7.73 -10.28
CA GLN A 74 -5.36 8.89 -10.89
C GLN A 74 -4.09 8.52 -11.67
N ARG A 75 -3.76 7.22 -11.76
CA ARG A 75 -2.57 6.71 -12.46
C ARG A 75 -1.26 7.20 -11.85
N LEU A 76 -1.28 7.52 -10.55
CA LEU A 76 -0.09 7.92 -9.82
C LEU A 76 0.59 6.65 -9.32
N HIS A 77 1.83 6.47 -9.76
CA HIS A 77 2.64 5.36 -9.32
C HIS A 77 3.08 5.59 -7.86
N VAL A 78 2.80 4.61 -7.02
CA VAL A 78 3.35 4.51 -5.67
C VAL A 78 4.50 3.52 -5.71
N ASP A 79 5.70 4.03 -5.43
CA ASP A 79 6.89 3.20 -5.33
C ASP A 79 6.92 2.47 -3.98
N GLY A 80 7.33 1.20 -4.01
CA GLY A 80 7.37 0.32 -2.84
C GLY A 80 6.00 -0.12 -2.29
N VAL A 81 5.89 -0.25 -0.97
CA VAL A 81 4.72 -0.77 -0.27
C VAL A 81 3.90 0.37 0.32
N MET A 82 2.60 0.39 0.05
CA MET A 82 1.64 1.26 0.72
C MET A 82 0.41 0.45 1.10
N ALA A 83 -0.20 0.76 2.25
CA ALA A 83 -1.40 0.04 2.73
C ALA A 83 -1.21 -1.49 2.82
N GLY A 84 0.03 -1.96 2.98
CA GLY A 84 0.33 -3.39 3.09
C GLY A 84 0.30 -4.15 1.76
N ARG A 85 0.32 -3.46 0.62
CA ARG A 85 0.39 -4.04 -0.72
C ARG A 85 1.21 -3.17 -1.67
N TYR A 86 1.40 -3.69 -2.87
CA TYR A 86 1.96 -2.92 -3.99
C TYR A 86 0.83 -2.19 -4.73
N SER A 87 1.18 -1.08 -5.37
CA SER A 87 0.34 -0.43 -6.37
C SER A 87 0.18 -1.33 -7.61
N ASP A 88 -0.95 -1.23 -8.29
CA ASP A 88 -1.16 -1.86 -9.60
C ASP A 88 -0.60 -1.00 -10.77
N VAL A 89 -0.41 0.30 -10.54
CA VAL A 89 0.21 1.22 -11.49
C VAL A 89 1.69 0.91 -11.63
N ARG A 90 2.13 0.61 -12.85
CA ARG A 90 3.52 0.26 -13.18
C ARG A 90 4.47 1.46 -12.96
N SER A 91 5.64 1.20 -12.38
CA SER A 91 6.75 2.15 -12.42
C SER A 91 7.30 2.27 -13.85
N GLN A 92 7.99 3.35 -14.17
CA GLN A 92 8.70 3.47 -15.45
C GLN A 92 9.96 2.59 -15.50
N ALA A 93 10.46 2.15 -14.35
CA ALA A 93 11.62 1.26 -14.25
C ALA A 93 11.20 -0.20 -14.55
N ALA A 94 11.85 -0.83 -15.54
CA ALA A 94 11.55 -2.21 -15.91
C ALA A 94 11.95 -3.25 -14.84
N THR A 95 12.85 -2.87 -13.92
CA THR A 95 13.49 -3.73 -12.92
C THR A 95 12.57 -4.20 -11.79
N ASP A 96 11.40 -3.58 -11.62
CA ASP A 96 10.53 -3.82 -10.45
C ASP A 96 9.19 -4.43 -10.82
N ALA A 97 9.16 -5.22 -11.91
CA ALA A 97 7.95 -5.92 -12.35
C ALA A 97 7.35 -6.85 -11.26
N ALA A 98 8.18 -7.36 -10.34
CA ALA A 98 7.76 -8.19 -9.22
C ALA A 98 7.11 -7.38 -8.06
N MET A 99 7.29 -6.06 -8.04
CA MET A 99 6.80 -5.14 -7.00
C MET A 99 5.55 -4.40 -7.48
N ARG A 100 4.71 -5.11 -8.22
CA ARG A 100 3.45 -4.62 -8.75
C ARG A 100 2.35 -5.59 -8.39
N GLN A 101 1.21 -5.06 -7.99
CA GLN A 101 0.04 -5.91 -7.82
C GLN A 101 -0.57 -6.24 -9.19
N THR A 102 -0.62 -7.53 -9.52
CA THR A 102 -1.18 -8.02 -10.80
C THR A 102 -2.36 -8.97 -10.62
N SER A 103 -2.70 -9.30 -9.38
CA SER A 103 -3.71 -10.31 -9.05
C SER A 103 -4.57 -9.86 -7.88
N CYS A 104 -5.81 -10.36 -7.84
CA CYS A 104 -6.75 -10.11 -6.76
C CYS A 104 -6.24 -10.71 -5.45
N ARG A 105 -6.32 -9.96 -4.34
CA ARG A 105 -5.94 -10.43 -3.01
C ARG A 105 -6.88 -11.49 -2.42
N GLY A 106 -8.11 -11.58 -2.93
CA GLY A 106 -9.10 -12.55 -2.49
C GLY A 106 -9.01 -13.87 -3.25
N CYS A 107 -9.23 -13.81 -4.56
CA CYS A 107 -9.35 -15.01 -5.42
C CYS A 107 -8.15 -15.24 -6.35
N CYS A 108 -7.09 -14.43 -6.27
CA CYS A 108 -5.87 -14.55 -7.09
C CYS A 108 -6.02 -14.42 -8.62
N VAL A 109 -7.22 -14.13 -9.13
CA VAL A 109 -7.41 -13.89 -10.57
C VAL A 109 -6.57 -12.69 -11.04
N PRO A 110 -6.07 -12.69 -12.29
CA PRO A 110 -5.37 -11.53 -12.83
C PRO A 110 -6.26 -10.28 -12.76
N LEU A 111 -5.66 -9.14 -12.43
CA LEU A 111 -6.36 -7.86 -12.41
C LEU A 111 -6.07 -7.05 -13.66
N ILE A 112 -7.11 -6.37 -14.14
CA ILE A 112 -6.98 -5.23 -15.05
C ILE A 112 -6.68 -4.00 -14.17
N PRO A 113 -5.52 -3.32 -14.33
CA PRO A 113 -5.17 -2.18 -13.49
C PRO A 113 -6.22 -1.07 -13.55
N ARG A 114 -6.46 -0.41 -12.42
CA ARG A 114 -7.45 0.67 -12.25
C ARG A 114 -7.06 1.93 -13.03
N GLY A 115 -5.75 2.15 -13.18
CA GLY A 115 -5.17 3.24 -13.95
C GLY A 115 -3.84 2.86 -14.62
N GLY A 116 -3.63 3.32 -15.86
CA GLY A 116 -2.37 3.16 -16.57
C GLY A 116 -2.49 3.28 -18.09
N GLN A 117 -1.37 3.44 -18.79
CA GLN A 117 -1.32 3.45 -20.27
C GLN A 117 -1.77 2.12 -20.90
N TYR A 118 -1.94 1.06 -20.10
CA TYR A 118 -2.25 -0.30 -20.52
C TYR A 118 -3.72 -0.70 -20.35
N VAL A 119 -4.64 0.22 -20.02
CA VAL A 119 -6.08 -0.06 -20.19
C VAL A 119 -6.39 -0.37 -21.68
N THR A 120 -5.52 0.08 -22.59
CA THR A 120 -5.56 -0.22 -24.03
C THR A 120 -4.94 -1.57 -24.41
N ALA A 121 -4.13 -2.20 -23.54
CA ALA A 121 -3.58 -3.52 -23.81
C ALA A 121 -4.66 -4.58 -23.58
N LYS A 122 -4.71 -5.59 -24.46
CA LYS A 122 -5.68 -6.67 -24.33
C LYS A 122 -5.53 -7.34 -22.95
N PRO A 123 -6.60 -7.39 -22.14
CA PRO A 123 -6.57 -8.07 -20.86
C PRO A 123 -6.12 -9.52 -21.01
N ARG A 124 -5.42 -10.03 -19.99
CA ARG A 124 -5.13 -11.47 -19.93
C ARG A 124 -6.45 -12.24 -19.88
N PRO A 125 -6.55 -13.43 -20.50
CA PRO A 125 -7.74 -14.27 -20.36
C PRO A 125 -8.07 -14.50 -18.88
N GLY A 126 -9.34 -14.32 -18.51
CA GLY A 126 -9.79 -14.45 -17.12
C GLY A 126 -9.38 -13.31 -16.18
N ALA A 127 -8.86 -12.19 -16.71
CA ALA A 127 -8.61 -11.00 -15.91
C ALA A 127 -9.93 -10.30 -15.54
N SER A 128 -10.03 -9.82 -14.30
CA SER A 128 -11.19 -9.07 -13.81
C SER A 128 -10.81 -7.61 -13.51
N PRO A 129 -11.74 -6.64 -13.64
CA PRO A 129 -11.51 -5.25 -13.28
C PRO A 129 -11.04 -5.09 -11.83
N HIS A 130 -9.96 -4.34 -11.62
CA HIS A 130 -9.58 -3.88 -10.28
C HIS A 130 -10.48 -2.71 -9.86
N VAL A 131 -11.24 -2.90 -8.78
CA VAL A 131 -12.20 -1.89 -8.28
C VAL A 131 -11.66 -1.08 -7.09
N GLY A 132 -10.65 -1.59 -6.39
CA GLY A 132 -9.95 -0.92 -5.29
C GLY A 132 -9.38 -1.92 -4.28
N GLU A 133 -8.46 -1.46 -3.43
CA GLU A 133 -7.81 -2.26 -2.35
C GLU A 133 -7.10 -3.53 -2.80
N GLY A 134 -6.83 -3.63 -4.11
CA GLY A 134 -6.27 -4.81 -4.72
C GLY A 134 -7.27 -5.96 -4.93
N LEU A 135 -8.56 -5.65 -5.10
CA LEU A 135 -9.64 -6.62 -5.22
C LEU A 135 -10.35 -6.54 -6.58
N CYS A 136 -10.77 -7.70 -7.10
CA CYS A 136 -11.67 -7.78 -8.24
C CYS A 136 -13.11 -7.44 -7.86
N GLU A 137 -13.96 -7.23 -8.85
CA GLU A 137 -15.39 -6.91 -8.67
C GLU A 137 -16.15 -7.96 -7.83
N ASP A 138 -15.80 -9.24 -7.94
CA ASP A 138 -16.45 -10.31 -7.18
C ASP A 138 -16.03 -10.33 -5.70
N CYS A 139 -14.75 -10.03 -5.42
CA CYS A 139 -14.19 -10.09 -4.08
C CYS A 139 -14.46 -8.80 -3.29
N TRP A 140 -14.57 -7.67 -3.96
CA TRP A 140 -14.66 -6.36 -3.34
C TRP A 140 -15.85 -6.21 -2.37
N PRO A 141 -17.09 -6.62 -2.70
CA PRO A 141 -18.24 -6.48 -1.79
C PRO A 141 -18.05 -7.16 -0.44
N TRP A 142 -17.25 -8.22 -0.39
CA TRP A 142 -17.09 -9.07 0.79
C TRP A 142 -15.79 -8.80 1.55
N LEU A 143 -14.72 -8.42 0.85
CA LEU A 143 -13.38 -8.32 1.42
C LEU A 143 -12.91 -6.88 1.62
N ALA A 144 -13.46 -5.91 0.88
CA ALA A 144 -13.00 -4.53 0.97
C ALA A 144 -13.24 -3.97 2.38
N LEU A 145 -12.25 -3.25 2.89
CA LEU A 145 -12.34 -2.47 4.11
C LEU A 145 -13.36 -1.33 3.90
N SER A 146 -13.28 -0.64 2.76
CA SER A 146 -14.19 0.43 2.37
C SER A 146 -15.65 0.00 2.16
N ALA A 147 -15.90 -1.26 1.79
CA ALA A 147 -17.27 -1.80 1.66
C ALA A 147 -18.01 -1.87 3.02
N ARG A 148 -17.27 -1.95 4.14
CA ARG A 148 -17.86 -1.98 5.49
C ARG A 148 -18.20 -0.59 6.01
N LYS A 149 -17.35 0.41 5.70
CA LYS A 149 -17.55 1.83 5.96
C LYS A 149 -16.46 2.59 5.22
N ARG A 150 -16.78 3.70 4.54
CA ARG A 150 -15.73 4.53 3.90
C ARG A 150 -14.86 5.16 5.01
N PRO A 151 -13.57 4.81 5.10
CA PRO A 151 -12.69 5.41 6.11
C PRO A 151 -12.43 6.88 5.79
N PRO A 152 -12.18 7.73 6.80
CA PRO A 152 -11.68 9.07 6.56
C PRO A 152 -10.36 8.99 5.77
N ALA A 153 -10.07 10.05 5.00
CA ALA A 153 -8.74 10.17 4.39
C ALA A 153 -7.67 10.21 5.50
N PRO A 154 -6.42 9.77 5.21
CA PRO A 154 -5.36 9.86 6.20
C PRO A 154 -5.19 11.34 6.63
N PRO A 155 -4.84 11.63 7.90
CA PRO A 155 -4.56 12.99 8.33
C PRO A 155 -3.46 13.64 7.47
N HIS A 156 -3.55 14.95 7.19
CA HIS A 156 -2.68 15.65 6.24
C HIS A 156 -1.21 15.74 6.71
N ASP A 157 -1.00 15.93 7.99
CA ASP A 157 0.31 15.85 8.66
C ASP A 157 1.00 14.49 8.48
N HIS A 158 0.22 13.45 8.20
CA HIS A 158 0.68 12.10 7.89
C HIS A 158 0.81 11.85 6.38
N GLN A 159 0.86 12.87 5.52
CA GLN A 159 0.87 12.72 4.05
C GLN A 159 2.07 13.40 3.37
N LEU A 160 3.26 13.38 3.98
CA LEU A 160 4.44 14.12 3.47
C LEU A 160 4.92 13.67 2.08
N ASN A 161 4.62 12.42 1.67
CA ASN A 161 4.90 11.89 0.34
C ASN A 161 3.67 11.85 -0.59
N ASN A 162 2.54 12.47 -0.25
CA ASN A 162 1.36 12.42 -1.11
C ASN A 162 1.54 13.32 -2.36
N PRO A 163 1.62 12.75 -3.58
CA PRO A 163 1.69 13.54 -4.81
C PRO A 163 0.40 14.34 -5.10
N LEU A 164 -0.72 14.00 -4.44
CA LEU A 164 -1.98 14.75 -4.48
C LEU A 164 -1.99 15.96 -3.54
N GLY A 165 -0.84 16.31 -2.97
CA GLY A 165 -0.67 17.38 -1.99
C GLY A 165 -1.46 18.64 -2.35
N LYS A 166 -2.38 18.97 -1.43
CA LYS A 166 -3.47 19.96 -1.49
C LYS A 166 -4.77 19.42 -2.09
N ALA A 167 -5.67 18.99 -1.20
CA ALA A 167 -7.08 19.24 -1.48
C ALA A 167 -7.24 20.74 -1.72
N VAL A 168 -7.75 21.12 -2.89
CA VAL A 168 -8.19 22.48 -3.14
C VAL A 168 -9.30 22.75 -2.11
N SER A 169 -9.02 23.69 -1.20
CA SER A 169 -9.97 24.26 -0.24
C SER A 169 -11.25 24.75 -0.90
#